data_AF-A0A4R6HCW2-F1
#
_entry.id   AF-A0A4R6HCW2-F1
#
_cell.length_a   1.000
_cell.length_b   1.000
_cell.length_c   1.000
_cell.angle_alpha   90.00
_cell.angle_beta   90.00
_cell.angle_gamma   90.00
#
_symmetry.space_group_name_H-M   'P 1'
#
loop_
_entity.id
_entity.type
_entity.pdbx_description
1 polymer ?
#
loop_
_entity_poly.entity_id
_entity_poly.type
_entity_poly.pdbx_seq_one_letter_code
_entity_poly.pdbx_strand_id
1 'polypeptide(L)'
;MRTVPRHLFVPLDYLAEAYRDGPLPIGYGQTISQPYIVAYMTEQVRPKSDFKVLEIGTGSGYQAAVLAEIVDSVYTIEIVEALG
;
A
#
# COMPACT_ATOMS: atom_id res chain seq x y z
N MET A 1 10.18 -1.07 0.65
CA MET A 1 9.69 -2.08 -0.33
C MET A 1 10.07 -3.53 -0.01
N ARG A 2 11.32 -3.86 0.39
CA ARG A 2 11.72 -5.26 0.68
C ARG A 2 11.18 -5.81 2.01
N THR A 3 11.01 -4.95 3.02
CA THR A 3 10.57 -5.34 4.36
C THR A 3 9.10 -5.72 4.41
N VAL A 4 8.25 -5.04 3.62
CA VAL A 4 6.81 -5.31 3.57
C VAL A 4 6.52 -6.35 2.48
N PRO A 5 6.13 -7.59 2.84
CA PRO A 5 5.85 -8.64 1.87
C PRO A 5 4.55 -8.37 1.10
N ARG A 6 4.67 -7.83 -0.11
CA ARG A 6 3.54 -7.43 -0.95
C ARG A 6 2.49 -8.52 -1.18
N HIS A 7 2.89 -9.79 -1.26
CA HIS A 7 1.98 -10.91 -1.48
C HIS A 7 0.97 -11.14 -0.34
N LEU A 8 1.21 -10.60 0.87
CA LEU A 8 0.21 -10.62 1.96
C LEU A 8 -0.95 -9.64 1.74
N PHE A 9 -0.82 -8.74 0.77
CA PHE A 9 -1.79 -7.68 0.45
C PHE A 9 -2.47 -7.91 -0.90
N VAL A 10 -2.30 -9.10 -1.48
CA VAL A 10 -2.77 -9.48 -2.81
C VAL A 10 -3.72 -10.69 -2.68
N PRO A 11 -4.85 -10.74 -3.41
CA PRO A 11 -5.71 -11.91 -3.39
C PRO A 11 -5.00 -13.19 -3.87
N LEU A 12 -5.47 -14.34 -3.41
CA LEU A 12 -4.83 -15.65 -3.67
C LEU A 12 -4.60 -15.92 -5.17
N ASP A 13 -5.56 -15.52 -6.02
CA ASP A 13 -5.52 -15.72 -7.47
C ASP A 13 -4.35 -14.98 -8.15
N TYR A 14 -3.80 -13.95 -7.51
CA TYR A 14 -2.74 -13.10 -8.06
C TYR A 14 -1.39 -13.27 -7.34
N LEU A 15 -1.21 -14.27 -6.46
CA LEU A 15 0.04 -14.46 -5.70
C LEU A 15 1.28 -14.62 -6.60
N ALA A 16 1.15 -15.32 -7.72
CA ALA A 16 2.24 -15.50 -8.69
C ALA A 16 2.71 -14.18 -9.32
N GLU A 17 1.83 -13.19 -9.37
CA GLU A 17 2.09 -11.87 -9.93
C GLU A 17 2.38 -10.81 -8.87
N ALA A 18 2.38 -11.16 -7.58
CA ALA A 18 2.43 -10.20 -6.48
C ALA A 18 3.60 -9.20 -6.58
N TYR A 19 4.72 -9.60 -7.20
CA TYR A 19 5.91 -8.78 -7.38
C TYR A 19 6.14 -8.28 -8.81
N ARG A 20 5.18 -8.53 -9.73
CA ARG A 20 5.17 -7.89 -11.04
C ARG A 20 5.01 -6.38 -10.85
N ASP A 21 5.72 -5.59 -11.65
CA ASP A 21 5.54 -4.13 -11.63
C ASP A 21 4.27 -3.72 -12.39
N GLY A 22 3.12 -3.97 -11.78
CA GLY A 22 1.82 -3.59 -12.30
C GLY A 22 0.75 -3.62 -11.21
N PRO A 23 -0.40 -2.95 -11.45
CA PRO A 23 -1.52 -3.04 -10.55
C PRO A 23 -2.13 -4.44 -10.57
N LEU A 24 -2.70 -4.86 -9.44
CA LEU A 24 -3.47 -6.11 -9.32
C LEU A 24 -4.85 -5.81 -8.71
N PRO A 25 -5.94 -6.45 -9.17
CA PRO A 25 -7.25 -6.30 -8.55
C PRO A 25 -7.25 -6.79 -7.10
N ILE A 26 -7.99 -6.08 -6.23
CA ILE A 26 -8.18 -6.47 -4.81
C ILE A 26 -9.66 -6.66 -4.43
N GLY A 27 -10.55 -6.66 -5.43
CA GLY A 27 -12.01 -6.67 -5.22
C GLY A 27 -12.60 -5.26 -5.20
N TYR A 28 -13.94 -5.18 -5.16
CA TYR A 28 -14.69 -3.91 -5.03
C TYR A 28 -14.35 -2.82 -6.08
N GLY A 29 -13.89 -3.24 -7.27
CA GLY A 29 -13.43 -2.31 -8.32
C GLY A 29 -12.11 -1.60 -8.02
N GLN A 30 -11.39 -2.01 -6.97
CA GLN A 30 -10.12 -1.41 -6.54
C GLN A 30 -8.91 -2.23 -6.99
N THR A 31 -7.73 -1.61 -6.93
CA THR A 31 -6.45 -2.26 -7.22
C THR A 31 -5.40 -1.92 -6.16
N ILE A 32 -4.48 -2.85 -5.91
CA ILE A 32 -3.21 -2.53 -5.26
C ILE A 32 -2.27 -1.90 -6.30
N SER A 33 -1.83 -0.67 -6.04
CA SER A 33 -0.94 0.10 -6.92
C SER A 33 0.34 -0.66 -7.26
N GLN A 34 0.89 -0.48 -8.46
CA GLN A 34 2.14 -1.10 -8.86
C GLN A 34 3.33 -0.72 -7.93
N PRO A 35 4.28 -1.63 -7.67
CA PRO A 35 5.46 -1.37 -6.84
C PRO A 35 6.20 -0.06 -7.15
N TYR A 36 6.40 0.27 -8.44
CA TYR A 36 7.05 1.52 -8.82
C TYR A 36 6.31 2.76 -8.32
N ILE A 37 4.99 2.81 -8.47
CA ILE A 37 4.17 3.96 -8.06
C ILE A 37 4.17 4.11 -6.54
N VAL A 38 4.08 3.00 -5.79
CA VAL A 38 4.22 3.01 -4.32
C VAL A 38 5.56 3.60 -3.90
N ALA A 39 6.66 3.17 -4.53
CA ALA A 39 7.99 3.70 -4.24
C ALA A 39 8.11 5.18 -4.60
N TYR A 40 7.62 5.57 -5.78
CA TYR A 40 7.66 6.94 -6.27
C TYR A 40 6.87 7.90 -5.36
N MET A 41 5.62 7.57 -5.03
CA MET A 41 4.79 8.37 -4.12
C MET A 41 5.45 8.51 -2.73
N THR A 42 5.98 7.41 -2.20
CA THR A 42 6.69 7.42 -0.91
C THR A 42 7.92 8.32 -0.95
N GLU A 43 8.70 8.29 -2.03
CA GLU A 43 9.87 9.17 -2.20
C GLU A 43 9.47 10.64 -2.23
N GLN A 44 8.39 11.00 -2.94
CA GLN A 44 7.97 12.40 -3.06
C GLN A 44 7.54 13.01 -1.72
N VAL A 45 6.97 12.22 -0.82
CA VAL A 45 6.57 12.68 0.53
C VAL A 45 7.77 12.89 1.44
N ARG A 46 8.95 12.33 1.11
CA ARG A 46 10.19 12.41 1.92
C ARG A 46 9.93 12.09 3.40
N PRO A 47 9.35 10.91 3.70
CA PRO A 47 8.94 10.55 5.05
C PRO A 47 10.13 10.54 6.02
N LYS A 48 9.84 10.90 7.27
CA LYS A 48 10.78 10.85 8.39
C LYS A 48 10.16 10.10 9.56
N SER A 49 11.01 9.56 10.42
CA SER A 49 10.60 8.72 11.56
C SER A 49 9.74 9.42 12.60
N ASP A 50 9.71 10.75 12.62
CA ASP A 50 8.90 11.56 13.53
C ASP A 50 7.56 12.00 12.91
N PHE A 51 7.28 11.61 11.66
CA PHE A 51 6.08 12.05 10.96
C PHE A 51 4.85 11.24 11.37
N LYS A 52 3.70 11.93 11.37
CA LYS A 52 2.37 11.33 11.39
C LYS A 52 1.73 11.54 10.03
N VAL A 53 1.41 10.45 9.33
CA VAL A 53 0.94 10.50 7.94
C VAL A 53 -0.56 10.16 7.88
N LEU A 54 -1.29 10.89 7.04
CA LEU A 54 -2.65 10.51 6.60
C LEU A 54 -2.58 10.00 5.17
N GLU A 55 -3.00 8.75 4.96
CA GLU A 55 -3.26 8.16 3.65
C GLU A 55 -4.77 8.23 3.35
N ILE A 56 -5.12 8.59 2.11
CA ILE A 56 -6.51 8.58 1.64
C ILE A 56 -6.65 7.48 0.60
N GLY A 57 -7.48 6.48 0.89
CA GLY A 57 -7.65 5.26 0.12
C GLY A 57 -6.77 4.12 0.66
N THR A 58 -7.21 3.46 1.73
CA THR A 58 -6.51 2.31 2.31
C THR A 58 -6.37 1.18 1.30
N GLY A 59 -7.43 0.85 0.57
CA GLY A 59 -7.46 -0.24 -0.40
C GLY A 59 -6.97 -1.56 0.19
N SER A 60 -5.80 -2.02 -0.24
CA SER A 60 -5.20 -3.25 0.30
C SER A 60 -4.49 -3.05 1.65
N GLY A 61 -4.14 -1.81 2.00
CA GLY A 61 -3.27 -1.47 3.14
C GLY A 61 -1.77 -1.53 2.81
N TYR A 62 -1.36 -1.89 1.59
CA TYR A 62 0.06 -2.07 1.26
C TYR A 62 0.89 -0.77 1.34
N GLN A 63 0.36 0.35 0.84
CA GLN A 63 1.05 1.64 0.89
C GLN A 63 1.14 2.17 2.34
N ALA A 64 0.07 2.01 3.14
CA ALA A 64 0.09 2.25 4.58
C ALA A 64 1.21 1.47 5.28
N ALA A 65 1.30 0.17 5.02
CA ALA A 65 2.32 -0.69 5.60
C ALA A 65 3.74 -0.27 5.19
N VAL A 66 3.94 0.14 3.92
CA VAL A 66 5.24 0.66 3.46
C VAL A 66 5.63 1.95 4.18
N LEU A 67 4.67 2.86 4.44
CA LEU A 67 4.93 4.09 5.18
C LEU A 67 5.21 3.81 6.66
N ALA A 68 4.50 2.86 7.27
CA ALA A 68 4.66 2.48 8.68
C ALA A 68 6.06 1.94 9.01
N GLU A 69 6.81 1.43 8.02
CA GLU A 69 8.22 1.05 8.18
C GLU A 69 9.18 2.26 8.27
N ILE A 70 8.70 3.48 8.03
CA ILE A 70 9.52 4.69 7.91
C ILE A 70 9.13 5.78 8.89
N VAL A 71 7.83 5.93 9.21
CA VAL A 71 7.27 7.03 10.01
C VAL A 71 6.78 6.56 11.39
N ASP A 72 6.49 7.50 12.30
CA ASP A 72 5.99 7.20 13.66
C ASP A 72 4.60 6.57 13.63
N SER A 73 3.68 7.14 12.84
CA SER A 73 2.31 6.63 12.73
C SER A 73 1.68 6.93 11.37
N VAL A 74 0.84 6.00 10.92
CA VAL A 74 0.04 6.13 9.71
C VAL A 74 -1.43 5.99 10.09
N TYR A 75 -2.21 7.00 9.71
CA TYR A 75 -3.66 6.97 9.72
C TYR A 75 -4.10 6.80 8.27
N THR A 76 -5.06 5.92 8.01
CA THR A 76 -5.56 5.68 6.65
C THR A 76 -7.08 5.62 6.69
N ILE A 77 -7.71 6.11 5.62
CA ILE A 77 -9.17 6.13 5.47
C ILE A 77 -9.59 5.46 4.18
N GLU A 78 -10.73 4.77 4.23
CA GLU A 78 -11.32 4.06 3.10
C GLU A 78 -12.81 4.37 3.02
N ILE A 79 -13.33 4.45 1.79
CA ILE A 79 -14.75 4.68 1.54
C ILE A 79 -15.52 3.37 1.38
N VAL A 80 -14.85 2.30 0.95
CA VAL A 80 -15.40 0.95 0.84
C VAL A 80 -15.19 0.20 2.14
N GLU A 81 -16.25 0.08 2.97
CA GLU A 81 -16.22 -0.56 4.30
C GLU A 81 -15.50 -1.92 4.36
N ALA A 82 -15.58 -2.73 3.30
CA ALA A 82 -14.93 -4.04 3.26
C ALA A 82 -13.39 -3.99 3.13
N LEU A 83 -12.82 -2.81 2.83
CA LEU A 83 -11.39 -2.58 2.65
C LEU A 83 -10.77 -1.72 3.77
N GLY A 84 -11.57 -1.27 4.73
CA GLY A 84 -11.15 -0.45 5.87
C GLY A 84 -12.32 0.13 6.64
#